data_AF-A0A931L700-F1
#
_entry.id   AF-A0A931L700-F1
#
_cell.length_a   1.000
_cell.length_b   1.000
_cell.length_c   1.000
_cell.angle_alpha   90.00
_cell.angle_beta   90.00
_cell.angle_gamma   90.00
#
_symmetry.space_group_name_H-M   'P 1'
#
loop_
_entity.id
_entity.type
_entity.pdbx_description
1 polymer ?
#
loop_
_entity_poly.entity_id
_entity_poly.type
_entity_poly.pdbx_seq_one_letter_code
_entity_poly.pdbx_strand_id
1 'polypeptide(L)'
;MSVSIKAGAVVAEAVEFGWRRLPAVLRFAWAPMLFASMVTVGALGVLFDPAGVAAEGAVDGVAVGDPWSVMRAPGWIVGIAGLVLSALWCIVLGGVYTDIFRLVATGEDAGRFVNVRLDGPAFRTAAAFTMMILLNLVLTVVAALVAQSVTGVGVGEAISNYFKLIRWTAAAGGAAGQPPVEIVDGVVASVSLFLTTALLSVVPGLYLSTKLAPFPAGTAVEDRLIPLKSFRVTRGHAWSILAALLLLSAALGLLSLVLGMAFGILDLVGQTLGGAGVLLNAISALAQAGLQFFAFGAQAAFGAIIYRRLVVEPA
;
A
#
# COMPACT_ATOMS: atom_id res chain seq x y z
N MET A 1 35.37 8.67 -12.66
CA MET A 1 34.72 8.31 -11.39
C MET A 1 33.26 8.72 -11.50
N SER A 2 32.31 7.78 -11.53
CA SER A 2 30.88 8.14 -11.61
C SER A 2 30.47 8.76 -10.27
N VAL A 3 29.97 10.00 -10.29
CA VAL A 3 29.46 10.68 -9.10
C VAL A 3 28.30 9.85 -8.56
N SER A 4 28.50 9.16 -7.45
CA SER A 4 27.45 8.30 -6.88
C SER A 4 26.38 9.17 -6.24
N ILE A 5 25.12 8.83 -6.47
CA ILE A 5 24.02 9.47 -5.73
C ILE A 5 24.21 9.18 -4.25
N LYS A 6 24.21 10.24 -3.43
CA LYS A 6 24.28 10.12 -1.98
C LYS A 6 22.89 9.72 -1.45
N ALA A 7 22.79 8.49 -0.94
CA ALA A 7 21.52 7.96 -0.43
C ALA A 7 20.87 8.87 0.61
N GLY A 8 21.65 9.40 1.56
CA GLY A 8 21.17 10.34 2.57
C GLY A 8 20.58 11.63 1.99
N ALA A 9 21.12 12.15 0.88
CA ALA A 9 20.59 13.34 0.23
C ALA A 9 19.22 13.09 -0.43
N VAL A 10 19.04 11.90 -1.03
CA VAL A 10 17.75 11.48 -1.59
C VAL A 10 16.69 11.35 -0.50
N VAL A 11 17.04 10.71 0.62
CA VAL A 11 16.11 10.49 1.74
C VAL A 11 15.77 11.81 2.43
N ALA A 12 16.75 12.67 2.69
CA ALA A 12 16.52 13.99 3.29
C ALA A 12 15.58 14.84 2.43
N GLU A 13 15.79 14.85 1.12
CA GLU A 13 14.92 15.57 0.20
C GLU A 13 13.50 14.98 0.14
N ALA A 14 13.36 13.65 0.17
CA ALA A 14 12.04 13.01 0.20
C ALA A 14 11.27 13.36 1.49
N VAL A 15 11.94 13.33 2.63
CA VAL A 15 11.37 13.75 3.93
C VAL A 15 11.02 15.23 3.92
N GLU A 16 11.91 16.09 3.41
CA GLU A 16 11.67 17.51 3.28
C GLU A 16 10.48 17.81 2.38
N PHE A 17 10.31 17.06 1.28
CA PHE A 17 9.13 17.16 0.44
C PHE A 17 7.85 16.79 1.20
N GLY A 18 7.85 15.66 1.91
CA GLY A 18 6.70 15.22 2.72
C GLY A 18 6.25 16.28 3.73
N TRP A 19 7.20 16.99 4.34
CA TRP A 19 6.90 18.06 5.31
C TRP A 19 6.54 19.40 4.65
N ARG A 20 7.41 19.93 3.77
CA ARG A 20 7.27 21.28 3.19
C ARG A 20 6.18 21.37 2.13
N ARG A 21 5.83 20.25 1.49
CA ARG A 21 4.80 20.18 0.44
C ARG A 21 3.56 19.43 0.92
N LEU A 22 3.34 19.29 2.22
CA LEU A 22 2.14 18.68 2.81
C LEU A 22 0.83 19.23 2.21
N PRO A 23 0.66 20.56 1.98
CA PRO A 23 -0.55 21.07 1.33
C PRO A 23 -0.72 20.59 -0.12
N ALA A 24 0.37 20.43 -0.87
CA ALA A 24 0.34 19.89 -2.22
C ALA A 24 -0.01 18.40 -2.21
N VAL A 25 0.54 17.62 -1.27
CA VAL A 25 0.21 16.20 -1.08
C VAL A 25 -1.27 16.03 -0.70
N LEU A 26 -1.81 16.89 0.16
CA LEU A 26 -3.23 16.89 0.50
C LEU A 26 -4.13 17.16 -0.72
N ARG A 27 -3.77 18.18 -1.50
CA ARG A 27 -4.53 18.62 -2.69
C ARG A 27 -4.48 17.63 -3.85
N PHE A 28 -3.28 17.14 -4.18
CA PHE A 28 -3.05 16.34 -5.38
C PHE A 28 -3.18 14.84 -5.15
N ALA A 29 -3.06 14.35 -3.91
CA ALA A 29 -3.14 12.92 -3.62
C ALA A 29 -4.32 12.56 -2.75
N TRP A 30 -4.41 13.13 -1.55
CA TRP A 30 -5.36 12.64 -0.56
C TRP A 30 -6.81 12.96 -0.88
N ALA A 31 -7.11 14.16 -1.37
CA ALA A 31 -8.49 14.48 -1.76
C ALA A 31 -9.02 13.53 -2.85
N PRO A 32 -8.29 13.29 -3.97
CA PRO A 32 -8.65 12.26 -4.95
C PRO A 32 -8.75 10.84 -4.38
N MET A 33 -7.77 10.43 -3.56
CA MET A 33 -7.74 9.08 -2.98
C MET A 33 -8.89 8.85 -1.99
N LEU A 34 -9.24 9.84 -1.16
CA LEU A 34 -10.38 9.76 -0.25
C LEU A 34 -11.68 9.66 -1.02
N PHE A 35 -11.87 10.50 -2.04
CA PHE A 35 -13.06 10.43 -2.89
C PHE A 35 -13.20 9.06 -3.55
N ALA A 36 -12.13 8.56 -4.17
CA ALA A 36 -12.14 7.24 -4.79
C ALA A 36 -12.40 6.14 -3.75
N SER A 37 -11.83 6.24 -2.53
CA SER A 37 -12.02 5.25 -1.46
C SER A 37 -13.47 5.22 -1.03
N MET A 38 -14.11 6.38 -0.87
CA MET A 38 -15.54 6.46 -0.54
C MET A 38 -16.40 5.84 -1.63
N VAL A 39 -16.08 6.06 -2.91
CA VAL A 39 -16.77 5.41 -4.04
C VAL A 39 -16.58 3.89 -4.00
N THR A 40 -15.36 3.42 -3.71
CA THR A 40 -15.06 1.98 -3.63
C THR A 40 -15.79 1.32 -2.46
N VAL A 41 -15.76 1.94 -1.28
CA VAL A 41 -16.50 1.46 -0.09
C VAL A 41 -18.00 1.48 -0.35
N GLY A 42 -18.52 2.54 -0.96
CA GLY A 42 -19.93 2.62 -1.36
C GLY A 42 -20.31 1.51 -2.35
N ALA A 43 -19.49 1.27 -3.37
CA ALA A 43 -19.71 0.21 -4.35
C ALA A 43 -19.67 -1.19 -3.73
N LEU A 44 -18.69 -1.45 -2.85
CA LEU A 44 -18.62 -2.70 -2.09
C LEU A 44 -19.82 -2.86 -1.14
N GLY A 45 -20.26 -1.78 -0.48
CA GLY A 45 -21.43 -1.77 0.40
C GLY A 45 -22.75 -2.07 -0.33
N VAL A 46 -22.84 -1.76 -1.63
CA VAL A 46 -23.98 -2.17 -2.48
C VAL A 46 -23.95 -3.67 -2.80
N LEU A 47 -22.77 -4.26 -2.90
CA LEU A 47 -22.57 -5.68 -3.23
C LEU A 47 -22.64 -6.60 -2.00
N PHE A 48 -22.35 -6.09 -0.81
CA PHE A 48 -22.43 -6.86 0.44
C PHE A 48 -23.89 -6.99 0.95
N ASP A 49 -24.24 -8.17 1.48
CA ASP A 49 -25.51 -8.37 2.19
C ASP A 49 -25.33 -8.45 3.72
N PRO A 50 -25.44 -7.33 4.44
CA PRO A 50 -25.28 -7.35 5.90
C PRO A 50 -26.36 -8.18 6.62
N ALA A 51 -27.52 -8.40 6.00
CA ALA A 51 -28.58 -9.25 6.56
C ALA A 51 -28.23 -10.75 6.49
N GLY A 52 -27.65 -11.21 5.37
CA GLY A 52 -27.15 -12.58 5.21
C GLY A 52 -26.02 -12.93 6.18
N VAL A 53 -25.11 -11.98 6.45
CA VAL A 53 -24.02 -12.15 7.45
C VAL A 53 -24.57 -12.38 8.85
N ALA A 54 -25.59 -11.61 9.25
CA ALA A 54 -26.23 -11.75 10.56
C ALA A 54 -27.03 -13.05 10.70
N ALA A 55 -27.61 -13.55 9.60
CA ALA A 55 -28.37 -14.81 9.59
C ALA A 55 -27.46 -16.05 9.66
N GLU A 56 -26.29 -16.03 9.03
CA GLU A 56 -25.31 -17.13 9.13
C GLU A 56 -24.61 -17.20 10.48
N GLY A 57 -24.40 -16.05 11.15
CA GLY A 57 -23.81 -16.00 12.49
C GLY A 57 -24.68 -16.58 13.62
N ALA A 58 -25.95 -16.88 13.34
CA ALA A 58 -26.91 -17.41 14.31
C ALA A 58 -27.03 -18.95 14.30
N VAL A 59 -26.36 -19.64 13.38
CA VAL A 59 -26.41 -21.11 13.29
C VAL A 59 -25.27 -21.71 14.10
N ASP A 60 -25.60 -22.22 15.30
CA ASP A 60 -24.69 -23.05 16.09
C ASP A 60 -24.22 -24.25 15.27
N GLY A 61 -22.90 -24.39 15.15
CA GLY A 61 -22.26 -25.48 14.42
C GLY A 61 -21.59 -25.01 13.14
N VAL A 62 -20.27 -25.22 13.08
CA VAL A 62 -19.36 -24.83 12.01
C VAL A 62 -19.71 -25.56 10.70
N ALA A 63 -20.78 -25.14 10.04
CA ALA A 63 -21.01 -25.44 8.64
C ALA A 63 -20.26 -24.39 7.82
N VAL A 64 -19.27 -24.85 7.06
CA VAL A 64 -18.50 -24.05 6.12
C VAL A 64 -19.44 -23.56 5.01
N GLY A 65 -20.14 -22.45 5.24
CA GLY A 65 -20.91 -21.77 4.20
C GLY A 65 -19.99 -21.21 3.12
N ASP A 66 -20.44 -21.25 1.87
CA ASP A 66 -19.77 -20.67 0.70
C ASP A 66 -19.46 -19.18 0.96
N PRO A 67 -18.20 -18.69 0.90
CA PRO A 67 -17.89 -17.27 1.12
C PRO A 67 -18.64 -16.29 0.20
N TRP A 68 -19.31 -16.77 -0.84
CA TRP A 68 -20.19 -15.97 -1.69
C TRP A 68 -21.62 -15.78 -1.14
N SER A 69 -22.01 -16.49 -0.09
CA SER A 69 -23.35 -16.38 0.53
C SER A 69 -23.62 -15.04 1.19
N VAL A 70 -22.55 -14.30 1.56
CA VAL A 70 -22.62 -12.97 2.17
C VAL A 70 -22.69 -11.82 1.14
N MET A 71 -22.73 -12.16 -0.15
CA MET A 71 -22.79 -11.20 -1.26
C MET A 71 -24.19 -11.18 -1.87
N ARG A 72 -24.70 -10.00 -2.22
CA ARG A 72 -25.99 -9.82 -2.91
C ARG A 72 -25.97 -10.30 -4.36
N ALA A 73 -24.78 -10.56 -4.91
CA ALA A 73 -24.57 -10.96 -6.29
C ALA A 73 -23.71 -12.23 -6.36
N PRO A 74 -23.88 -13.05 -7.40
CA PRO A 74 -22.99 -14.18 -7.67
C PRO A 74 -21.51 -13.75 -7.70
N GLY A 75 -20.61 -14.61 -7.20
CA GLY A 75 -19.19 -14.29 -7.05
C GLY A 75 -18.49 -13.83 -8.34
N TRP A 76 -18.94 -14.27 -9.52
CA TRP A 76 -18.39 -13.82 -10.80
C TRP A 76 -18.72 -12.34 -11.12
N ILE A 77 -19.91 -11.86 -10.72
CA ILE A 77 -20.28 -10.44 -10.86
C ILE A 77 -19.42 -9.59 -9.92
N VAL A 78 -19.26 -10.04 -8.67
CA VAL A 78 -18.40 -9.38 -7.67
C VAL A 78 -16.96 -9.33 -8.17
N GLY A 79 -16.46 -10.42 -8.77
CA GLY A 79 -15.15 -10.49 -9.39
C GLY A 79 -14.97 -9.46 -10.52
N ILE A 80 -15.92 -9.39 -11.46
CA ILE A 80 -15.87 -8.40 -12.56
C ILE A 80 -15.95 -6.97 -12.02
N ALA A 81 -16.86 -6.69 -11.09
CA ALA A 81 -16.99 -5.37 -10.48
C ALA A 81 -15.70 -4.97 -9.75
N GLY A 82 -15.08 -5.89 -9.01
CA GLY A 82 -13.79 -5.69 -8.35
C GLY A 82 -12.65 -5.39 -9.33
N LEU A 83 -12.62 -6.06 -10.48
CA LEU A 83 -11.64 -5.79 -11.55
C LEU A 83 -11.83 -4.38 -12.13
N VAL A 84 -13.08 -3.99 -12.41
CA VAL A 84 -13.39 -2.64 -12.92
C VAL A 84 -13.00 -1.57 -11.90
N LEU A 85 -13.35 -1.75 -10.63
CA LEU A 85 -12.98 -0.82 -9.55
C LEU A 85 -11.45 -0.72 -9.42
N SER A 86 -10.74 -1.85 -9.50
CA SER A 86 -9.27 -1.87 -9.45
C SER A 86 -8.64 -1.12 -10.63
N ALA A 87 -9.19 -1.28 -11.85
CA ALA A 87 -8.71 -0.57 -13.02
C ALA A 87 -8.93 0.94 -12.91
N LEU A 88 -10.12 1.37 -12.45
CA LEU A 88 -10.42 2.78 -12.17
C LEU A 88 -9.49 3.34 -11.10
N TRP A 89 -9.22 2.56 -10.04
CA TRP A 89 -8.27 2.93 -8.99
C TRP A 89 -6.86 3.17 -9.54
N CYS A 90 -6.37 2.28 -10.39
CA CYS A 90 -5.07 2.44 -11.05
C CYS A 90 -5.00 3.72 -11.90
N ILE A 91 -6.08 4.09 -12.59
CA ILE A 91 -6.14 5.32 -13.39
C ILE A 91 -6.08 6.56 -12.48
N VAL A 92 -6.87 6.59 -11.41
CA VAL A 92 -6.86 7.70 -10.44
C VAL A 92 -5.49 7.85 -9.80
N LEU A 93 -4.89 6.74 -9.33
CA LEU A 93 -3.54 6.75 -8.79
C LEU A 93 -2.52 7.21 -9.83
N GLY A 94 -2.61 6.73 -11.07
CA GLY A 94 -1.73 7.17 -12.15
C GLY A 94 -1.74 8.69 -12.35
N GLY A 95 -2.93 9.31 -12.31
CA GLY A 95 -3.09 10.76 -12.34
C GLY A 95 -2.43 11.47 -11.16
N VAL A 96 -2.73 11.03 -9.94
CA VAL A 96 -2.17 11.55 -8.68
C VAL A 96 -0.64 11.51 -8.68
N TYR A 97 -0.07 10.34 -8.99
CA TYR A 97 1.38 10.16 -8.98
C TYR A 97 2.04 10.95 -10.11
N THR A 98 1.40 11.12 -11.26
CA THR A 98 1.94 11.94 -12.35
C THR A 98 2.11 13.40 -11.93
N ASP A 99 1.11 13.98 -11.24
CA ASP A 99 1.21 15.33 -10.70
C ASP A 99 2.39 15.46 -9.73
N ILE A 100 2.53 14.54 -8.78
CA ILE A 100 3.65 14.56 -7.82
C ILE A 100 4.99 14.38 -8.53
N PHE A 101 5.09 13.43 -9.46
CA PHE A 101 6.33 13.13 -10.15
C PHE A 101 6.80 14.31 -11.00
N ARG A 102 5.89 14.98 -11.73
CA ARG A 102 6.24 16.18 -12.50
C ARG A 102 6.57 17.37 -11.59
N LEU A 103 5.82 17.57 -10.50
CA LEU A 103 6.15 18.60 -9.52
C LEU A 103 7.56 18.41 -8.94
N VAL A 104 7.95 17.18 -8.61
CA VAL A 104 9.26 16.87 -8.01
C VAL A 104 10.39 16.86 -9.05
N ALA A 105 10.16 16.29 -10.23
CA ALA A 105 11.19 16.10 -11.24
C ALA A 105 11.41 17.30 -12.16
N THR A 106 10.36 18.06 -12.48
CA THR A 106 10.42 19.21 -13.41
C THR A 106 9.98 20.52 -12.78
N GLY A 107 9.43 20.52 -11.57
CA GLY A 107 8.88 21.72 -10.94
C GLY A 107 7.54 22.18 -11.52
N GLU A 108 6.90 21.36 -12.37
CA GLU A 108 5.61 21.70 -12.98
C GLU A 108 4.49 21.60 -11.93
N ASP A 109 3.97 22.76 -11.49
CA ASP A 109 2.80 22.85 -10.63
C ASP A 109 1.56 23.18 -11.48
N ALA A 110 0.51 22.35 -11.37
CA ALA A 110 -0.73 22.53 -12.13
C ALA A 110 -1.59 23.71 -11.63
N GLY A 111 -1.26 24.33 -10.48
CA GLY A 111 -1.94 25.53 -9.97
C GLY A 111 -3.41 25.34 -9.57
N ARG A 112 -3.93 24.10 -9.60
CA ARG A 112 -5.33 23.75 -9.29
C ARG A 112 -5.50 23.27 -7.85
N PHE A 113 -6.68 23.48 -7.27
CA PHE A 113 -6.96 23.12 -5.87
C PHE A 113 -7.10 21.60 -5.63
N VAL A 114 -7.80 20.90 -6.53
CA VAL A 114 -7.81 19.44 -6.64
C VAL A 114 -7.49 19.13 -8.09
N ASN A 115 -6.52 18.26 -8.33
CA ASN A 115 -6.16 17.84 -9.68
C ASN A 115 -6.09 16.32 -9.73
N VAL A 116 -6.79 15.75 -10.70
CA VAL A 116 -6.57 14.37 -11.14
C VAL A 116 -6.31 14.48 -12.62
N ARG A 117 -5.06 14.27 -13.02
CA ARG A 117 -4.74 14.18 -14.45
C ARG A 117 -5.33 12.90 -15.04
N LEU A 118 -6.03 13.06 -16.15
CA LEU A 118 -6.56 11.98 -16.98
C LEU A 118 -6.05 12.16 -18.42
N ASP A 119 -4.78 12.54 -18.54
CA ASP A 119 -4.11 12.79 -19.81
C ASP A 119 -3.15 11.64 -20.17
N GLY A 120 -2.49 11.74 -21.33
CA GLY A 120 -1.53 10.74 -21.81
C GLY A 120 -0.48 10.36 -20.75
N PRO A 121 0.22 11.33 -20.13
CA PRO A 121 1.14 11.08 -19.02
C PRO A 121 0.52 10.26 -17.87
N ALA A 122 -0.69 10.60 -17.42
CA ALA A 122 -1.39 9.87 -16.37
C ALA A 122 -1.62 8.40 -16.72
N PHE A 123 -2.09 8.10 -17.93
CA PHE A 123 -2.30 6.72 -18.38
C PHE A 123 -0.99 5.94 -18.52
N ARG A 124 0.10 6.59 -18.94
CA ARG A 124 1.41 5.94 -19.00
C ARG A 124 1.93 5.62 -17.59
N THR A 125 1.78 6.52 -16.63
CA THR A 125 2.14 6.28 -15.23
C THR A 125 1.29 5.16 -14.62
N ALA A 126 -0.01 5.13 -14.89
CA ALA A 126 -0.89 4.02 -14.51
C ALA A 126 -0.39 2.69 -15.08
N ALA A 127 -0.09 2.63 -16.38
CA ALA A 127 0.48 1.45 -17.03
C ALA A 127 1.83 1.03 -16.42
N ALA A 128 2.70 1.98 -16.06
CA ALA A 128 3.96 1.69 -15.38
C ALA A 128 3.74 1.05 -14.00
N PHE A 129 2.80 1.56 -13.21
CA PHE A 129 2.41 0.93 -11.95
C PHE A 129 1.81 -0.45 -12.15
N THR A 130 0.91 -0.63 -13.12
CA THR A 130 0.35 -1.95 -13.45
C THR A 130 1.45 -2.94 -13.82
N MET A 131 2.43 -2.55 -14.63
CA MET A 131 3.59 -3.40 -14.95
C MET A 131 4.40 -3.75 -13.71
N MET A 132 4.67 -2.79 -12.82
CA MET A 132 5.38 -3.06 -11.57
C MET A 132 4.60 -4.00 -10.65
N ILE A 133 3.29 -3.85 -10.55
CA ILE A 133 2.41 -4.73 -9.77
C ILE A 133 2.45 -6.14 -10.35
N LEU A 134 2.30 -6.29 -11.68
CA LEU A 134 2.34 -7.60 -12.34
C LEU A 134 3.69 -8.29 -12.16
N LEU A 135 4.80 -7.56 -12.25
CA LEU A 135 6.13 -8.11 -12.00
C LEU A 135 6.30 -8.57 -10.55
N ASN A 136 5.88 -7.77 -9.58
CA ASN A 136 5.91 -8.18 -8.17
C ASN A 136 4.96 -9.35 -7.91
N LEU A 137 3.79 -9.39 -8.53
CA LEU A 137 2.84 -10.49 -8.41
C LEU A 137 3.45 -11.80 -8.91
N VAL A 138 4.13 -11.79 -10.06
CA VAL A 138 4.84 -12.98 -10.57
C VAL A 138 5.89 -13.45 -9.57
N LEU A 139 6.68 -12.54 -9.00
CA LEU A 139 7.67 -12.88 -7.96
C LEU A 139 7.01 -13.49 -6.71
N THR A 140 5.92 -12.89 -6.23
CA THR A 140 5.18 -13.38 -5.07
C THR A 140 4.54 -14.74 -5.35
N VAL A 141 4.00 -14.98 -6.54
CA VAL A 141 3.43 -16.28 -6.93
C VAL A 141 4.51 -17.36 -6.96
N VAL A 142 5.67 -17.08 -7.58
CA VAL A 142 6.79 -18.03 -7.59
C VAL A 142 7.28 -18.31 -6.16
N ALA A 143 7.43 -17.26 -5.34
CA ALA A 143 7.81 -17.41 -3.94
C ALA A 143 6.79 -18.23 -3.13
N ALA A 144 5.49 -18.02 -3.38
CA ALA A 144 4.41 -18.76 -2.71
C ALA A 144 4.39 -20.24 -3.11
N LEU A 145 4.65 -20.57 -4.38
CA LEU A 145 4.76 -21.95 -4.85
C LEU A 145 5.93 -22.68 -4.18
N VAL A 146 7.09 -22.01 -4.05
CA VAL A 146 8.25 -22.57 -3.34
C VAL A 146 7.94 -22.68 -1.84
N ALA A 147 7.35 -21.66 -1.23
CA ALA A 147 6.98 -21.70 0.18
C ALA A 147 6.00 -22.85 0.47
N GLN A 148 4.99 -23.05 -0.37
CA GLN A 148 4.06 -24.18 -0.28
C GLN A 148 4.78 -25.53 -0.32
N SER A 149 5.81 -25.68 -1.16
CA SER A 149 6.60 -26.92 -1.22
C SER A 149 7.44 -27.16 0.03
N VAL A 150 7.82 -26.10 0.75
CA VAL A 150 8.66 -26.17 1.96
C VAL A 150 7.82 -26.36 3.22
N THR A 151 6.68 -25.66 3.33
CA THR A 151 5.83 -25.71 4.53
C THR A 151 4.76 -26.79 4.46
N GLY A 152 4.46 -27.32 3.28
CA GLY A 152 3.40 -28.31 3.06
C GLY A 152 1.98 -27.74 3.12
N VAL A 153 1.82 -26.42 3.30
CA VAL A 153 0.52 -25.74 3.46
C VAL A 153 0.07 -25.13 2.14
N GLY A 154 -1.15 -25.42 1.69
CA GLY A 154 -1.70 -24.84 0.47
C GLY A 154 -2.18 -23.39 0.63
N VAL A 155 -2.10 -22.57 -0.44
CA VAL A 155 -2.61 -21.18 -0.41
C VAL A 155 -4.12 -21.12 -0.12
N GLY A 156 -4.90 -22.01 -0.75
CA GLY A 156 -6.35 -22.10 -0.49
C GLY A 156 -6.68 -22.53 0.93
N GLU A 157 -5.87 -23.43 1.50
CA GLU A 157 -5.98 -23.85 2.90
C GLU A 157 -5.67 -22.69 3.85
N ALA A 158 -4.61 -21.94 3.57
CA ALA A 158 -4.23 -20.76 4.36
C ALA A 158 -5.32 -19.69 4.36
N ILE A 159 -5.88 -19.36 3.18
CA ILE A 159 -7.01 -18.42 3.05
C ILE A 159 -8.21 -18.92 3.86
N SER A 160 -8.57 -20.19 3.73
CA SER A 160 -9.65 -20.81 4.49
C SER A 160 -9.43 -20.70 6.00
N ASN A 161 -8.20 -20.95 6.49
CA ASN A 161 -7.88 -20.85 7.92
C ASN A 161 -8.02 -19.43 8.47
N TYR A 162 -7.66 -18.40 7.70
CA TYR A 162 -7.93 -17.00 8.07
C TYR A 162 -9.43 -16.68 8.07
N PHE A 163 -10.20 -17.16 7.10
CA PHE A 163 -11.65 -16.98 7.10
C PHE A 163 -12.33 -17.67 8.29
N LYS A 164 -11.86 -18.84 8.70
CA LYS A 164 -12.33 -19.51 9.92
C LYS A 164 -12.09 -18.65 11.16
N LEU A 165 -10.91 -18.03 11.27
CA LEU A 165 -10.60 -17.10 12.37
C LEU A 165 -11.54 -15.90 12.36
N ILE A 166 -11.74 -15.26 11.21
CA ILE A 166 -12.65 -14.10 11.07
C ILE A 166 -14.08 -14.48 11.45
N ARG A 167 -14.58 -15.61 10.96
CA ARG A 167 -15.93 -16.11 11.29
C ARG A 167 -16.08 -16.42 12.78
N TRP A 168 -15.07 -17.05 13.39
CA TRP A 168 -15.07 -17.27 14.84
C TRP A 168 -15.10 -15.94 15.61
N THR A 169 -14.28 -14.96 15.23
CA THR A 169 -14.29 -13.64 15.89
C THR A 169 -15.64 -12.92 15.74
N ALA A 170 -16.31 -13.08 14.60
CA ALA A 170 -17.62 -12.49 14.35
C ALA A 170 -18.73 -13.19 15.14
N ALA A 171 -18.73 -14.52 15.18
CA ALA A 171 -19.71 -15.32 15.93
C ALA A 171 -19.53 -15.19 17.45
N ALA A 172 -18.29 -15.03 17.93
CA ALA A 172 -18.00 -14.87 19.35
C ALA A 172 -18.54 -13.55 19.95
N GLY A 173 -18.99 -12.60 19.14
CA GLY A 173 -19.70 -11.39 19.61
C GLY A 173 -18.91 -10.54 20.63
N GLY A 174 -17.58 -10.66 20.67
CA GLY A 174 -16.73 -10.01 21.67
C GLY A 174 -16.61 -10.74 23.02
N ALA A 175 -17.12 -11.96 23.15
CA ALA A 175 -16.88 -12.79 24.33
C ALA A 175 -15.42 -13.29 24.36
N ALA A 176 -14.76 -13.14 25.51
CA ALA A 176 -13.36 -13.47 25.78
C ALA A 176 -13.08 -14.99 25.84
N GLY A 177 -13.54 -15.75 24.84
CA GLY A 177 -13.13 -17.15 24.64
C GLY A 177 -11.81 -17.20 23.87
N GLN A 178 -10.96 -18.19 24.15
CA GLN A 178 -9.84 -18.49 23.24
C GLN A 178 -10.38 -19.23 22.01
N PRO A 179 -9.85 -18.98 20.80
CA PRO A 179 -10.19 -19.76 19.63
C PRO A 179 -9.81 -21.24 19.84
N PRO A 180 -10.59 -22.19 19.28
CA PRO A 180 -10.24 -23.61 19.29
C PRO A 180 -8.82 -23.87 18.76
N VAL A 181 -8.15 -24.88 19.33
CA VAL A 181 -6.75 -25.20 19.01
C VAL A 181 -6.56 -25.47 17.52
N GLU A 182 -7.54 -26.09 16.85
CA GLU A 182 -7.50 -26.37 15.42
C GLU A 182 -7.48 -25.09 14.55
N ILE A 183 -8.16 -24.02 15.01
CA ILE A 183 -8.13 -22.72 14.33
C ILE A 183 -6.77 -22.06 14.56
N VAL A 184 -6.25 -22.14 15.79
CA VAL A 184 -4.94 -21.58 16.14
C VAL A 184 -3.82 -22.26 15.35
N ASP A 185 -3.76 -23.58 15.34
CA ASP A 185 -2.76 -24.36 14.61
C ASP A 185 -2.85 -24.12 13.10
N GLY A 186 -4.07 -24.06 12.55
CA GLY A 186 -4.28 -23.73 11.14
C GLY A 186 -3.79 -22.32 10.76
N VAL A 187 -3.97 -21.34 11.64
CA VAL A 187 -3.47 -19.97 11.44
C VAL A 187 -1.94 -19.92 11.57
N VAL A 188 -1.35 -20.60 12.55
CA VAL A 188 0.12 -20.66 12.73
C VAL A 188 0.78 -21.31 11.50
N ALA A 189 0.22 -22.41 11.00
CA ALA A 189 0.67 -23.04 9.76
C ALA A 189 0.58 -22.07 8.57
N SER A 190 -0.51 -21.29 8.48
CA SER A 190 -0.69 -20.25 7.45
C SER A 190 0.33 -19.11 7.56
N VAL A 191 0.64 -18.66 8.78
CA VAL A 191 1.68 -17.66 9.04
C VAL A 191 3.04 -18.16 8.57
N SER A 192 3.35 -19.45 8.77
CA SER A 192 4.61 -20.02 8.29
C SER A 192 4.73 -19.98 6.75
N LEU A 193 3.63 -20.23 6.03
CA LEU A 193 3.56 -20.11 4.57
C LEU A 193 3.80 -18.67 4.12
N PHE A 194 3.07 -17.71 4.69
CA PHE A 194 3.18 -16.30 4.30
C PHE A 194 4.53 -15.70 4.68
N LEU A 195 5.08 -16.07 5.84
CA LEU A 195 6.42 -15.63 6.25
C LEU A 195 7.50 -16.16 5.31
N THR A 196 7.46 -17.46 4.99
CA THR A 196 8.39 -18.07 4.03
C THR A 196 8.27 -17.43 2.65
N THR A 197 7.03 -17.19 2.18
CA THR A 197 6.76 -16.49 0.93
C THR A 197 7.38 -15.08 0.94
N ALA A 198 7.16 -14.32 2.02
CA ALA A 198 7.71 -12.99 2.18
C ALA A 198 9.23 -13.02 2.11
N LEU A 199 9.88 -13.89 2.89
CA LEU A 199 11.34 -14.02 2.91
C LEU A 199 11.94 -14.35 1.53
N LEU A 200 11.30 -15.26 0.78
CA LEU A 200 11.72 -15.61 -0.57
C LEU A 200 11.50 -14.46 -1.58
N SER A 201 10.48 -13.63 -1.37
CA SER A 201 10.16 -12.51 -2.24
C SER A 201 11.00 -11.24 -1.99
N VAL A 202 11.59 -11.09 -0.80
CA VAL A 202 12.32 -9.87 -0.38
C VAL A 202 13.49 -9.55 -1.31
N VAL A 203 14.38 -10.50 -1.56
CA VAL A 203 15.59 -10.26 -2.38
C VAL A 203 15.25 -9.87 -3.82
N PRO A 204 14.46 -10.66 -4.58
CA PRO A 204 14.08 -10.28 -5.94
C PRO A 204 13.20 -9.02 -5.97
N GLY A 205 12.34 -8.81 -4.97
CA GLY A 205 11.53 -7.61 -4.84
C GLY A 205 12.38 -6.35 -4.62
N LEU A 206 13.41 -6.41 -3.77
CA LEU A 206 14.38 -5.33 -3.57
C LEU A 206 15.17 -5.06 -4.84
N TYR A 207 15.61 -6.10 -5.55
CA TYR A 207 16.30 -5.95 -6.83
C TYR A 207 15.43 -5.21 -7.85
N LEU A 208 14.18 -5.65 -8.01
CA LEU A 208 13.23 -5.07 -8.96
C LEU A 208 12.90 -3.62 -8.59
N SER A 209 12.61 -3.36 -7.32
CA SER A 209 12.34 -2.02 -6.78
C SER A 209 13.52 -1.08 -6.98
N THR A 210 14.75 -1.57 -6.82
CA THR A 210 15.98 -0.78 -7.03
C THR A 210 16.18 -0.44 -8.51
N LYS A 211 15.99 -1.42 -9.41
CA LYS A 211 16.22 -1.24 -10.85
C LYS A 211 15.13 -0.44 -11.55
N LEU A 212 13.90 -0.55 -11.06
CA LEU A 212 12.74 0.14 -11.61
C LEU A 212 12.31 1.35 -10.78
N ALA A 213 13.06 1.75 -9.75
CA ALA A 213 12.76 2.95 -8.94
C ALA A 213 12.40 4.20 -9.78
N PRO A 214 13.13 4.55 -10.87
CA PRO A 214 12.78 5.73 -11.66
C PRO A 214 11.73 5.46 -12.75
N PHE A 215 11.22 4.23 -12.89
CA PHE A 215 10.35 3.87 -14.02
C PHE A 215 9.00 4.60 -14.03
N PRO A 216 8.20 4.59 -12.95
CA PRO A 216 6.95 5.35 -12.93
C PRO A 216 7.18 6.85 -13.09
N ALA A 217 8.16 7.40 -12.37
CA ALA A 217 8.45 8.84 -12.38
C ALA A 217 8.98 9.33 -13.74
N GLY A 218 9.91 8.62 -14.36
CA GLY A 218 10.40 9.01 -15.67
C GLY A 218 9.37 8.80 -16.78
N THR A 219 8.44 7.85 -16.63
CA THR A 219 7.29 7.69 -17.55
C THR A 219 6.28 8.83 -17.43
N ALA A 220 6.16 9.44 -16.25
CA ALA A 220 5.34 10.65 -16.04
C ALA A 220 5.95 11.90 -16.70
N VAL A 221 7.27 11.92 -16.88
CA VAL A 221 8.01 13.07 -17.43
C VAL A 221 8.29 12.90 -18.94
N GLU A 222 8.58 11.68 -19.40
CA GLU A 222 8.86 11.38 -20.80
C GLU A 222 7.59 10.99 -21.58
N ASP A 223 7.60 11.18 -22.90
CA ASP A 223 6.48 10.82 -23.78
C ASP A 223 6.34 9.33 -24.10
N ARG A 224 7.00 8.46 -23.31
CA ARG A 224 7.05 7.02 -23.53
C ARG A 224 7.23 6.24 -22.24
N LEU A 225 6.88 4.96 -22.26
CA LEU A 225 7.25 4.01 -21.20
C LEU A 225 8.76 3.74 -21.26
N ILE A 226 9.43 3.82 -20.11
CA ILE A 226 10.90 3.74 -20.04
C ILE A 226 11.48 2.58 -19.21
N PRO A 227 10.91 1.35 -19.22
CA PRO A 227 11.34 0.30 -18.30
C PRO A 227 12.81 -0.08 -18.51
N LEU A 228 13.24 -0.25 -19.77
CA LEU A 228 14.62 -0.58 -20.10
C LEU A 228 15.60 0.58 -19.85
N LYS A 229 15.14 1.83 -19.99
CA LYS A 229 15.96 3.00 -19.66
C LYS A 229 16.23 3.05 -18.17
N SER A 230 15.22 2.80 -17.33
CA SER A 230 15.36 2.70 -15.88
C SER A 230 16.40 1.65 -15.49
N PHE A 231 16.37 0.47 -16.12
CA PHE A 231 17.40 -0.55 -15.91
C PHE A 231 18.81 -0.07 -16.28
N ARG A 232 18.97 0.64 -17.40
CA ARG A 232 20.27 1.14 -17.87
C ARG A 232 20.82 2.22 -16.94
N VAL A 233 19.99 3.20 -16.59
CA VAL A 233 20.37 4.36 -15.79
C VAL A 233 20.70 3.95 -14.34
N THR A 234 20.08 2.89 -13.82
CA THR A 234 20.37 2.38 -12.46
C THR A 234 21.57 1.42 -12.39
N ARG A 235 22.24 1.05 -13.50
CA ARG A 235 23.38 0.11 -13.46
C ARG A 235 24.56 0.59 -12.61
N GLY A 236 24.91 1.88 -12.69
CA GLY A 236 26.02 2.46 -11.93
C GLY A 236 25.67 2.91 -10.51
N HIS A 237 24.37 2.95 -10.16
CA HIS A 237 23.88 3.54 -8.91
C HIS A 237 23.02 2.59 -8.07
N ALA A 238 22.96 1.31 -8.44
CA ALA A 238 22.06 0.34 -7.81
C ALA A 238 22.23 0.27 -6.29
N TRP A 239 23.47 0.23 -5.79
CA TRP A 239 23.74 0.19 -4.35
C TRP A 239 23.33 1.47 -3.62
N SER A 240 23.55 2.64 -4.23
CA SER A 240 23.08 3.92 -3.69
C SER A 240 21.56 4.00 -3.61
N ILE A 241 20.86 3.50 -4.64
CA ILE A 241 19.40 3.48 -4.69
C ILE A 241 18.84 2.49 -3.67
N LEU A 242 19.43 1.30 -3.56
CA LEU A 242 19.06 0.31 -2.55
C LEU A 242 19.29 0.87 -1.14
N ALA A 243 20.43 1.50 -0.89
CA ALA A 243 20.70 2.17 0.39
C ALA A 243 19.67 3.26 0.68
N ALA A 244 19.28 4.06 -0.33
CA ALA A 244 18.24 5.08 -0.16
C ALA A 244 16.86 4.47 0.14
N LEU A 245 16.50 3.36 -0.51
CA LEU A 245 15.26 2.62 -0.26
C LEU A 245 15.22 2.08 1.18
N LEU A 246 16.30 1.44 1.63
CA LEU A 246 16.41 0.89 2.97
C LEU A 246 16.41 2.00 4.03
N LEU A 247 17.13 3.09 3.80
CA LEU A 247 17.17 4.24 4.70
C LEU A 247 15.81 4.94 4.80
N LEU A 248 15.11 5.15 3.68
CA LEU A 248 13.76 5.72 3.71
C LEU A 248 12.80 4.81 4.48
N SER A 249 12.84 3.50 4.20
CA SER A 249 11.99 2.51 4.87
C SER A 249 12.26 2.46 6.37
N ALA A 250 13.55 2.47 6.77
CA ALA A 250 13.95 2.53 8.17
C ALA A 250 13.54 3.84 8.84
N ALA A 251 13.71 4.98 8.17
CA ALA A 251 13.33 6.28 8.69
C ALA A 251 11.81 6.37 8.93
N LEU A 252 11.00 5.94 7.95
CA LEU A 252 9.54 5.90 8.09
C LEU A 252 9.11 4.87 9.13
N GLY A 253 9.72 3.68 9.16
CA GLY A 253 9.42 2.65 10.15
C GLY A 253 9.73 3.08 11.58
N LEU A 254 10.89 3.69 11.81
CA LEU A 254 11.25 4.26 13.12
C LEU A 254 10.32 5.40 13.51
N LEU A 255 9.97 6.29 12.57
CA LEU A 255 9.02 7.36 12.82
C LEU A 255 7.64 6.81 13.21
N SER A 256 7.15 5.79 12.50
CA SER A 256 5.90 5.10 12.82
C SER A 256 5.94 4.40 14.17
N LEU A 257 7.06 3.80 14.56
CA LEU A 257 7.23 3.18 15.89
C LEU A 257 7.19 4.22 17.01
N VAL A 258 8.01 5.27 16.90
CA VAL A 258 8.10 6.33 17.91
C VAL A 258 6.77 7.04 18.08
N LEU A 259 6.12 7.42 16.97
CA LEU A 259 4.82 8.08 17.03
C LEU A 259 3.71 7.12 17.43
N GLY A 260 3.74 5.86 17.01
CA GLY A 260 2.79 4.84 17.45
C GLY A 260 2.82 4.65 18.97
N MET A 261 4.02 4.64 19.58
CA MET A 261 4.17 4.63 21.04
C MET A 261 3.61 5.92 21.67
N ALA A 262 3.91 7.09 21.09
CA ALA A 262 3.41 8.36 21.61
C ALA A 262 1.87 8.45 21.56
N PHE A 263 1.26 8.00 20.46
CA PHE A 263 -0.19 7.93 20.32
C PHE A 263 -0.81 6.89 21.24
N GLY A 264 -0.17 5.73 21.42
CA GLY A 264 -0.62 4.73 22.40
C GLY A 264 -0.66 5.28 23.83
N ILE A 265 0.33 6.09 24.22
CA ILE A 265 0.33 6.78 25.52
C ILE A 265 -0.80 7.82 25.60
N LEU A 266 -1.00 8.61 24.54
CA LEU A 266 -2.06 9.62 24.50
C LEU A 266 -3.46 9.01 24.57
N ASP A 267 -3.69 7.89 23.86
CA ASP A 267 -4.96 7.18 23.88
C ASP A 267 -5.23 6.57 25.27
N LEU A 268 -4.19 6.03 25.92
CA LEU A 268 -4.30 5.47 27.27
C LEU A 268 -4.59 6.56 28.32
N VAL A 269 -3.95 7.72 28.20
CA VAL A 269 -4.27 8.90 29.01
C VAL A 269 -5.68 9.42 28.70
N GLY A 270 -6.08 9.46 27.42
CA GLY A 270 -7.42 9.87 26.99
C GLY A 270 -8.52 9.00 27.59
N GLN A 271 -8.32 7.68 27.61
CA GLN A 271 -9.25 6.72 28.24
C GLN A 271 -9.40 6.95 29.75
N THR A 272 -8.36 7.42 30.45
CA THR A 272 -8.43 7.74 31.88
C THR A 272 -9.15 9.05 32.22
N LEU A 273 -9.29 9.96 31.25
CA LEU A 273 -9.76 11.34 31.48
C LEU A 273 -11.25 11.59 31.10
N GLY A 274 -12.01 10.55 30.75
CA GLY A 274 -13.45 10.68 30.46
C GLY A 274 -13.75 11.64 29.30
N GLY A 275 -14.67 12.60 29.48
CA GLY A 275 -15.09 13.54 28.43
C GLY A 275 -13.98 14.41 27.84
N ALA A 276 -12.95 14.74 28.61
CA ALA A 276 -11.75 15.43 28.11
C ALA A 276 -10.86 14.53 27.23
N GLY A 277 -11.00 13.22 27.39
CA GLY A 277 -10.37 12.19 26.56
C GLY A 277 -10.82 12.22 25.11
N VAL A 278 -12.04 12.69 24.82
CA VAL A 278 -12.55 12.81 23.44
C VAL A 278 -11.71 13.79 22.62
N LEU A 279 -11.30 14.91 23.21
CA LEU A 279 -10.45 15.90 22.55
C LEU A 279 -9.04 15.34 22.29
N LEU A 280 -8.47 14.64 23.27
CA LEU A 280 -7.17 13.97 23.15
C LEU A 280 -7.18 12.89 22.07
N ASN A 281 -8.23 12.07 22.02
CA ASN A 281 -8.40 11.04 21.00
C ASN A 281 -8.58 11.66 19.60
N ALA A 282 -9.31 12.78 19.48
CA ALA A 282 -9.44 13.51 18.22
C ALA A 282 -8.08 14.08 17.74
N ILE A 283 -7.28 14.63 18.66
CA ILE A 283 -5.92 15.10 18.36
C ILE A 283 -5.01 13.95 17.91
N SER A 284 -5.06 12.81 18.63
CA SER A 284 -4.34 11.58 18.27
C SER A 284 -4.69 11.11 16.86
N ALA A 285 -5.99 11.04 16.53
CA ALA A 285 -6.46 10.65 15.20
C ALA A 285 -6.00 11.63 14.09
N LEU A 286 -6.07 12.94 14.35
CA LEU A 286 -5.59 13.96 13.40
C LEU A 286 -4.08 13.89 13.18
N ALA A 287 -3.31 13.64 14.25
CA ALA A 287 -1.86 13.48 14.16
C ALA A 287 -1.47 12.21 13.41
N GLN A 288 -2.20 11.10 13.62
CA GLN A 288 -2.03 9.87 12.83
C GLN A 288 -2.34 10.10 11.35
N ALA A 289 -3.43 10.81 11.04
CA ALA A 289 -3.74 11.18 9.66
C ALA A 289 -2.64 12.05 9.03
N GLY A 290 -2.15 13.05 9.76
CA GLY A 290 -1.04 13.90 9.35
C GLY A 290 0.25 13.12 9.05
N LEU A 291 0.56 12.11 9.88
CA LEU A 291 1.70 11.22 9.64
C LEU A 291 1.54 10.40 8.36
N GLN A 292 0.35 9.87 8.09
CA GLN A 292 0.07 9.13 6.86
C GLN A 292 0.21 10.04 5.63
N PHE A 293 -0.23 11.30 5.73
CA PHE A 293 -0.07 12.29 4.67
C PHE A 293 1.40 12.58 4.38
N PHE A 294 2.19 12.78 5.43
CA PHE A 294 3.63 12.97 5.35
C PHE A 294 4.33 11.75 4.71
N ALA A 295 4.06 10.54 5.22
CA ALA A 295 4.72 9.33 4.78
C ALA A 295 4.41 9.03 3.30
N PHE A 296 3.14 9.19 2.90
CA PHE A 296 2.74 9.08 1.49
C PHE A 296 3.49 10.09 0.62
N GLY A 297 3.55 11.35 1.03
CA GLY A 297 4.27 12.40 0.29
C GLY A 297 5.75 12.07 0.09
N ALA A 298 6.43 11.61 1.14
CA ALA A 298 7.83 11.19 1.08
C ALA A 298 8.05 9.98 0.14
N GLN A 299 7.19 8.97 0.23
CA GLN A 299 7.25 7.79 -0.62
C GLN A 299 6.97 8.11 -2.09
N ALA A 300 5.98 8.97 -2.36
CA ALA A 300 5.62 9.38 -3.72
C ALA A 300 6.70 10.25 -4.37
N ALA A 301 7.37 11.12 -3.61
CA ALA A 301 8.46 11.94 -4.15
C ALA A 301 9.74 11.13 -4.42
N PHE A 302 9.97 10.04 -3.68
CA PHE A 302 11.22 9.28 -3.71
C PHE A 302 11.64 8.83 -5.13
N GLY A 303 10.72 8.20 -5.88
CA GLY A 303 11.00 7.74 -7.24
C GLY A 303 11.33 8.87 -8.21
N ALA A 304 10.69 10.04 -8.04
CA ALA A 304 10.95 11.22 -8.85
C ALA A 304 12.26 11.92 -8.50
N ILE A 305 12.66 11.95 -7.23
CA ILE A 305 13.98 12.48 -6.81
C ILE A 305 15.09 11.61 -7.41
N ILE A 306 14.94 10.28 -7.38
CA ILE A 306 15.88 9.36 -8.01
C ILE A 306 15.97 9.62 -9.51
N TYR A 307 14.82 9.71 -10.20
CA TYR A 307 14.80 10.02 -11.62
C TYR A 307 15.47 11.37 -11.94
N ARG A 308 15.14 12.42 -11.18
CA ARG A 308 15.72 13.76 -11.38
C ARG A 308 17.23 13.74 -11.25
N ARG A 309 17.76 13.17 -10.17
CA ARG A 309 19.21 13.09 -9.90
C ARG A 309 19.98 12.17 -10.85
N LEU A 310 19.30 11.21 -11.50
CA LEU A 310 19.91 10.29 -12.44
C LEU A 310 19.88 10.78 -13.90
N VAL A 311 18.85 11.55 -14.27
CA VAL A 311 18.53 11.83 -15.67
C VAL A 311 18.44 13.32 -15.97
N VAL A 312 17.85 14.12 -15.08
CA VAL A 312 17.60 15.56 -15.30
C VAL A 312 18.77 16.41 -14.81
N GLU A 313 19.31 16.06 -13.65
CA GLU A 313 20.43 16.72 -12.97
C GLU A 313 21.56 15.71 -12.70
N PRO A 314 22.16 15.11 -13.75
CA PRO A 314 23.28 14.19 -13.55
C PRO A 314 24.45 14.94 -12.93
N ALA A 315 24.84 14.50 -11.72
CA ALA A 315 25.91 15.09 -10.93
C ALA A 315 27.31 14.87 -11.53
#